data_AF-A0A9P9I562-F1
#
_entry.id   AF-A0A9P9I562-F1
#
_cell.length_a   1.000
_cell.length_b   1.000
_cell.length_c   1.000
_cell.angle_alpha   90.00
_cell.angle_beta   90.00
_cell.angle_gamma   90.00
#
_symmetry.space_group_name_H-M   'P 1'
#
loop_
_entity.id
_entity.type
_entity.pdbx_description
1 polymer ?
#
loop_
_entity_poly.entity_id
_entity_poly.type
_entity_poly.pdbx_seq_one_letter_code
_entity_poly.pdbx_strand_id
1 'polypeptide(L)'
;MLDWRDPDVVLMCERVFSYSVTAVWGLYIWEFLVSIPFDLRGSRKFRWTFLPYLGSRYSILAALTIAVRMFWVFGESVNCHQLELTLYAFAHLAVIFSSLLILLRVAAVANNLPKYIIIALSVFYVCNVGGLIYGITQADATYVPELHMCSARHTVSSRYNMSISFVFDMACLGVMLVALLRMRGGNLWKYLISQGLIYMVVIAGAYLPGVIFLFLDLNDAMNELPQGFAVTVLALTATRMYRELSNYVSSDTPSTTLASGTTLSWRSNPSSARRAKQFARRAQGAAGPEISIDVNTIAMDNRGHVQDAEMFPTGKPNAAHLDRGSSDVFPVSKNDR
;
A
#
# COMPACT_ATOMS: atom_id res chain seq x y z
N MET A 1 11.16 38.65 -18.15
CA MET A 1 10.66 37.30 -17.82
C MET A 1 11.78 36.32 -18.11
N LEU A 2 12.04 35.35 -17.23
CA LEU A 2 13.03 34.31 -17.48
C LEU A 2 12.50 33.41 -18.61
N ASP A 3 13.32 33.14 -19.62
CA ASP A 3 12.96 32.17 -20.66
C ASP A 3 13.29 30.75 -20.16
N TRP A 4 12.25 29.93 -19.97
CA TRP A 4 12.39 28.54 -19.47
C TRP A 4 12.90 27.57 -20.54
N ARG A 5 12.98 28.03 -21.79
CA ARG A 5 13.51 27.27 -22.93
C ARG A 5 14.92 27.69 -23.33
N ASP A 6 15.52 28.61 -22.60
CA ASP A 6 16.93 28.96 -22.76
C ASP A 6 17.80 27.72 -22.46
N PRO A 7 18.69 27.29 -23.37
CA PRO A 7 19.52 26.09 -23.18
C PRO A 7 20.25 26.08 -21.84
N ASP A 8 20.79 27.21 -21.37
CA ASP A 8 21.49 27.28 -20.08
C ASP A 8 20.58 26.95 -18.89
N VAL A 9 19.33 27.43 -18.93
CA VAL A 9 18.32 27.15 -17.91
C VAL A 9 17.87 25.69 -17.95
N VAL A 10 17.70 25.13 -19.15
CA VAL A 10 17.33 23.71 -19.33
C VAL A 10 18.41 22.80 -18.74
N LEU A 11 19.68 23.03 -19.07
CA LEU A 11 20.80 22.24 -18.54
C LEU A 11 20.87 22.31 -17.00
N MET A 12 20.60 23.49 -16.43
CA MET A 12 20.53 23.66 -14.98
C MET A 12 19.36 22.88 -14.37
N CYS A 13 18.17 22.96 -14.97
CA CYS A 13 16.98 22.22 -14.53
C CYS A 13 17.19 20.71 -14.58
N GLU A 14 17.80 20.19 -15.64
CA GLU A 14 18.11 18.76 -15.78
C GLU A 14 19.10 18.29 -14.71
N ARG A 15 20.11 19.12 -14.36
CA ARG A 15 21.02 18.82 -13.27
C ARG A 15 20.32 18.80 -11.91
N VAL A 16 19.38 19.71 -11.67
CA VAL A 16 18.56 19.71 -10.44
C VAL A 16 17.66 18.47 -10.38
N PHE A 17 17.10 18.07 -11.53
CA PHE A 17 16.30 16.85 -11.66
C PHE A 17 17.11 15.60 -11.31
N SER A 18 18.34 15.45 -11.80
CA SER A 18 19.19 14.29 -11.50
C SER A 18 19.51 14.14 -10.01
N TYR A 19 19.80 15.24 -9.32
CA TYR A 19 19.99 15.23 -7.87
C TYR A 19 18.70 14.86 -7.12
N SER A 20 17.56 15.37 -7.58
CA SER A 20 16.25 15.07 -6.99
C SER A 20 15.91 13.58 -7.11
N VAL A 21 16.09 12.99 -8.29
CA VAL A 21 15.85 11.55 -8.52
C VAL A 21 16.79 10.70 -7.67
N THR A 22 18.07 11.07 -7.59
CA THR A 22 19.06 10.34 -6.77
C THR A 22 18.70 10.40 -5.28
N ALA A 23 18.23 11.54 -4.78
CA ALA A 23 17.76 11.68 -3.41
C ALA A 23 16.53 10.82 -3.13
N VAL A 24 15.55 10.81 -4.04
CA VAL A 24 14.34 9.97 -3.93
C VAL A 24 14.71 8.48 -3.97
N TRP A 25 15.63 8.07 -4.83
CA TRP A 25 16.14 6.70 -4.89
C TRP A 25 16.80 6.27 -3.57
N GLY A 26 17.65 7.11 -2.97
CA GLY A 26 18.26 6.84 -1.67
C GLY A 26 17.24 6.69 -0.55
N LEU A 27 16.25 7.58 -0.48
CA LEU A 27 15.13 7.49 0.47
C LEU A 27 14.31 6.21 0.27
N TYR A 28 14.05 5.84 -0.98
CA TYR A 28 13.30 4.65 -1.31
C TYR A 28 14.07 3.37 -0.94
N ILE A 29 15.37 3.32 -1.22
CA ILE A 29 16.23 2.20 -0.80
C ILE A 29 16.23 2.03 0.70
N TRP A 30 16.36 3.13 1.46
CA TRP A 30 16.29 3.06 2.92
C TRP A 30 14.99 2.40 3.38
N GLU A 31 13.85 2.86 2.85
CA GLU A 31 12.55 2.28 3.20
C GLU A 31 12.43 0.82 2.74
N PHE A 32 12.97 0.48 1.56
CA PHE A 32 12.99 -0.87 1.04
C PHE A 32 13.77 -1.81 1.96
N LEU A 33 14.96 -1.41 2.43
CA LEU A 33 15.81 -2.20 3.32
C LEU A 33 15.15 -2.43 4.68
N VAL A 34 14.56 -1.38 5.27
CA VAL A 34 13.82 -1.48 6.55
C VAL A 34 12.63 -2.43 6.44
N SER A 35 12.05 -2.57 5.25
CA SER A 35 10.89 -3.42 5.01
C SER A 35 11.22 -4.85 4.57
N ILE A 36 12.48 -5.19 4.23
CA ILE A 36 12.91 -6.55 3.88
C ILE A 36 12.53 -7.62 4.93
N PRO A 37 12.71 -7.40 6.25
CA PRO A 37 12.38 -8.42 7.25
C PRO A 37 10.90 -8.80 7.23
N PHE A 38 10.02 -7.90 6.78
CA PHE A 38 8.60 -8.17 6.64
C PHE A 38 8.31 -9.10 5.46
N ASP A 39 9.03 -8.96 4.33
CA ASP A 39 8.81 -9.81 3.15
C ASP A 39 9.48 -11.18 3.31
N LEU A 40 10.65 -11.24 3.95
CA LEU A 40 11.40 -12.48 4.14
C LEU A 40 10.89 -13.35 5.30
N ARG A 41 10.14 -12.81 6.26
CA ARG A 41 9.45 -13.62 7.29
C ARG A 41 8.24 -14.33 6.67
N GLY A 42 8.55 -15.26 5.77
CA GLY A 42 7.68 -15.98 4.84
C GLY A 42 6.70 -16.98 5.46
N SER A 43 6.08 -16.68 6.60
CA SER A 43 5.08 -17.55 7.22
C SER A 43 3.63 -17.14 6.92
N ARG A 44 3.37 -16.40 5.84
CA ARG A 44 2.01 -15.96 5.48
C ARG A 44 1.46 -16.79 4.34
N LYS A 45 0.23 -17.30 4.53
CA LYS A 45 -0.52 -18.00 3.47
C LYS A 45 -0.57 -17.09 2.24
N PHE A 46 -0.14 -17.63 1.10
CA PHE A 46 -0.15 -16.91 -0.17
C PHE A 46 -1.57 -16.39 -0.45
N ARG A 47 -1.71 -15.06 -0.51
CA ARG A 47 -2.96 -14.38 -0.90
C ARG A 47 -2.70 -13.71 -2.23
N TRP A 48 -3.66 -13.77 -3.14
CA TRP A 48 -3.51 -13.16 -4.46
C TRP A 48 -3.23 -11.64 -4.40
N THR A 49 -3.72 -10.95 -3.37
CA THR A 49 -3.43 -9.52 -3.11
C THR A 49 -1.98 -9.21 -2.75
N PHE A 50 -1.17 -10.23 -2.48
CA PHE A 50 0.27 -10.09 -2.24
C PHE A 50 1.05 -9.85 -3.54
N LEU A 51 0.55 -10.33 -4.69
CA LEU A 51 1.16 -10.11 -6.00
C LEU A 51 1.25 -8.62 -6.39
N PRO A 52 0.16 -7.83 -6.35
CA PRO A 52 0.27 -6.39 -6.63
C PRO A 52 1.09 -5.65 -5.58
N TYR A 53 1.16 -6.14 -4.34
CA TYR A 53 2.05 -5.58 -3.33
C TYR A 53 3.53 -5.75 -3.70
N LEU A 54 3.96 -6.96 -4.05
CA LEU A 54 5.32 -7.17 -4.57
C LEU A 54 5.53 -6.40 -5.87
N GLY A 55 4.59 -6.51 -6.80
CA GLY A 55 4.66 -5.86 -8.11
C GLY A 55 4.95 -4.38 -7.99
N SER A 56 4.16 -3.64 -7.20
CA SER A 56 4.38 -2.20 -6.94
C SER A 56 5.78 -1.92 -6.38
N ARG A 57 6.21 -2.69 -5.38
CA ARG A 57 7.48 -2.44 -4.66
C ARG A 57 8.72 -2.71 -5.51
N TYR A 58 8.74 -3.83 -6.24
CA TYR A 58 9.88 -4.17 -7.09
C TYR A 58 9.92 -3.35 -8.37
N SER A 59 8.75 -2.98 -8.93
CA SER A 59 8.70 -2.14 -10.13
C SER A 59 9.18 -0.71 -9.86
N ILE A 60 8.77 -0.07 -8.76
CA ILE A 60 9.29 1.28 -8.44
C ILE A 60 10.79 1.26 -8.08
N LEU A 61 11.27 0.20 -7.43
CA LEU A 61 12.71 0.03 -7.18
C LEU A 61 13.49 -0.07 -8.50
N ALA A 62 12.99 -0.88 -9.44
CA ALA A 62 13.57 -1.02 -10.77
C ALA A 62 13.53 0.31 -11.53
N ALA A 63 12.39 1.01 -11.53
CA ALA A 63 12.23 2.31 -12.16
C ALA A 63 13.23 3.34 -11.63
N LEU A 64 13.32 3.53 -10.30
CA LEU A 64 14.25 4.49 -9.71
C LEU A 64 15.72 4.10 -9.97
N THR A 65 16.04 2.81 -9.99
CA THR A 65 17.41 2.35 -10.30
C THR A 65 17.78 2.63 -11.76
N ILE A 66 16.85 2.42 -12.69
CA ILE A 66 17.02 2.77 -14.11
C ILE A 66 17.13 4.30 -14.25
N ALA A 67 16.30 5.07 -13.54
CA ALA A 67 16.34 6.52 -13.57
C ALA A 67 17.69 7.06 -13.07
N VAL A 68 18.24 6.51 -11.99
CA VAL A 68 19.61 6.85 -11.57
C VAL A 68 20.62 6.45 -12.64
N ARG A 69 20.47 5.27 -13.26
CA ARG A 69 21.37 4.83 -14.34
C ARG A 69 21.37 5.77 -15.54
N MET A 70 20.25 6.42 -15.87
CA MET A 70 20.13 7.41 -16.96
C MET A 70 21.09 8.59 -16.81
N PHE A 71 21.42 8.98 -15.57
CA PHE A 71 22.31 10.12 -15.29
C PHE A 71 23.80 9.77 -15.24
N TRP A 72 24.17 8.49 -15.40
CA TRP A 72 25.55 8.00 -15.32
C TRP A 72 25.92 7.19 -16.57
N VAL A 73 25.63 7.75 -17.75
CA VAL A 73 25.91 7.11 -19.04
C VAL A 73 27.23 7.65 -19.60
N PHE A 74 28.32 6.96 -19.29
CA PHE A 74 29.63 7.24 -19.89
C PHE A 74 29.75 6.48 -21.22
N GLY A 75 29.51 7.17 -22.33
CA GLY A 75 29.75 6.66 -23.69
C GLY A 75 28.52 6.69 -24.59
N GLU A 76 28.75 6.98 -25.88
CA GLU A 76 27.72 7.17 -26.92
C GLU A 76 27.05 5.85 -27.36
N SER A 77 27.51 4.70 -26.89
CA SER A 77 27.03 3.38 -27.33
C SER A 77 25.75 2.89 -26.63
N VAL A 78 25.09 3.72 -25.81
CA VAL A 78 23.88 3.32 -25.08
C VAL A 78 22.63 3.81 -25.80
N ASN A 79 21.72 2.89 -26.10
CA ASN A 79 20.42 3.22 -26.70
C ASN A 79 19.52 3.93 -25.68
N CYS A 80 19.57 5.26 -25.61
CA CYS A 80 18.74 6.07 -24.69
C CYS A 80 17.24 5.77 -24.82
N HIS A 81 16.77 5.56 -26.05
CA HIS A 81 15.37 5.22 -26.32
C HIS A 81 14.93 3.92 -25.61
N GLN A 82 15.77 2.89 -25.60
CA GLN A 82 15.45 1.62 -24.92
C GLN A 82 15.46 1.77 -23.40
N LEU A 83 16.40 2.57 -22.87
CA LEU A 83 16.53 2.80 -21.45
C LEU A 83 15.32 3.59 -20.90
N GLU A 84 14.87 4.59 -21.67
CA GLU A 84 13.66 5.37 -21.37
C GLU A 84 12.39 4.51 -21.43
N LEU A 85 12.23 3.73 -22.50
CA LEU A 85 11.09 2.81 -22.63
C LEU A 85 10.99 1.87 -21.42
N THR A 86 12.15 1.36 -20.98
CA THR A 86 12.23 0.46 -19.83
C THR A 86 11.90 1.19 -18.52
N LEU A 87 12.38 2.42 -18.33
CA LEU A 87 12.05 3.28 -17.19
C LEU A 87 10.53 3.50 -17.10
N TYR A 88 9.92 3.95 -18.20
CA TYR A 88 8.49 4.20 -18.29
C TYR A 88 7.67 2.94 -18.05
N ALA A 89 8.10 1.79 -18.58
CA ALA A 89 7.43 0.51 -18.33
C ALA A 89 7.39 0.16 -16.84
N PHE A 90 8.52 0.23 -16.14
CA PHE A 90 8.56 -0.07 -14.70
C PHE A 90 7.84 0.99 -13.85
N ALA A 91 7.96 2.27 -14.20
CA ALA A 91 7.27 3.35 -13.50
C ALA A 91 5.75 3.22 -13.62
N HIS A 92 5.24 2.95 -14.82
CA HIS A 92 3.81 2.75 -15.04
C HIS A 92 3.30 1.44 -14.44
N LEU A 93 4.08 0.35 -14.46
CA LEU A 93 3.74 -0.88 -13.72
C LEU A 93 3.61 -0.60 -12.22
N ALA A 94 4.49 0.21 -11.63
CA ALA A 94 4.40 0.60 -10.23
C ALA A 94 3.09 1.33 -9.92
N VAL A 95 2.68 2.26 -10.78
CA VAL A 95 1.39 2.95 -10.67
C VAL A 95 0.24 1.96 -10.79
N ILE A 96 0.20 1.12 -11.82
CA ILE A 96 -0.85 0.11 -12.04
C ILE A 96 -1.05 -0.75 -10.78
N PHE A 97 0.03 -1.30 -10.24
CA PHE A 97 -0.06 -2.14 -9.04
C PHE A 97 -0.46 -1.35 -7.79
N SER A 98 0.01 -0.11 -7.63
CA SER A 98 -0.33 0.74 -6.48
C SER A 98 -1.81 1.16 -6.51
N SER A 99 -2.28 1.60 -7.67
CA SER A 99 -3.69 1.90 -7.94
C SER A 99 -4.59 0.69 -7.70
N LEU A 100 -4.13 -0.52 -8.09
CA LEU A 100 -4.85 -1.76 -7.80
C LEU A 100 -4.94 -2.05 -6.29
N LEU A 101 -3.89 -1.81 -5.51
CA LEU A 101 -3.93 -1.97 -4.05
C LEU A 101 -4.95 -1.02 -3.40
N ILE A 102 -5.03 0.22 -3.86
CA ILE A 102 -6.02 1.20 -3.39
C ILE A 102 -7.43 0.73 -3.78
N LEU A 103 -7.64 0.32 -5.03
CA LEU A 103 -8.93 -0.19 -5.51
C LEU A 103 -9.39 -1.42 -4.71
N LEU A 104 -8.48 -2.36 -4.42
CA LEU A 104 -8.77 -3.53 -3.58
C LEU A 104 -9.22 -3.13 -2.18
N ARG A 105 -8.66 -2.06 -1.61
CA ARG A 105 -9.12 -1.54 -0.31
C ARG A 105 -10.50 -0.93 -0.41
N VAL A 106 -10.79 -0.16 -1.47
CA VAL A 106 -12.15 0.35 -1.73
C VAL A 106 -13.13 -0.81 -1.83
N ALA A 107 -12.80 -1.86 -2.58
CA ALA A 107 -13.62 -3.05 -2.73
C ALA A 107 -13.85 -3.79 -1.41
N ALA A 108 -12.83 -3.88 -0.54
CA ALA A 108 -12.97 -4.50 0.78
C ALA A 108 -13.92 -3.71 1.71
N VAL A 109 -13.93 -2.38 1.61
CA VAL A 109 -14.86 -1.50 2.34
C VAL A 109 -16.27 -1.52 1.71
N ALA A 110 -16.40 -2.03 0.49
CA ALA A 110 -17.59 -1.85 -0.32
C ALA A 110 -18.82 -2.66 0.11
N ASN A 111 -18.74 -3.50 1.14
CA ASN A 111 -19.92 -4.14 1.73
C ASN A 111 -21.01 -3.13 2.14
N ASN A 112 -20.63 -1.88 2.41
CA ASN A 112 -21.55 -0.80 2.76
C ASN A 112 -21.80 0.20 1.61
N LEU A 113 -21.17 0.01 0.45
CA LEU A 113 -21.32 0.86 -0.73
C LEU A 113 -22.23 0.18 -1.78
N PRO A 114 -22.93 0.98 -2.59
CA PRO A 114 -23.70 0.41 -3.67
C PRO A 114 -22.76 -0.13 -4.77
N LYS A 115 -23.06 -1.34 -5.25
CA LYS A 115 -22.20 -2.11 -6.18
C LYS A 115 -21.86 -1.37 -7.48
N TYR A 116 -22.72 -0.46 -7.93
CA TYR A 116 -22.49 0.33 -9.15
C TYR A 116 -21.22 1.19 -9.08
N ILE A 117 -20.86 1.71 -7.89
CA ILE A 117 -19.64 2.53 -7.72
C ILE A 117 -18.40 1.68 -7.94
N ILE A 118 -18.38 0.45 -7.40
CA ILE A 118 -17.26 -0.47 -7.57
C ILE A 118 -17.10 -0.84 -9.03
N ILE A 119 -18.21 -1.15 -9.72
CA ILE A 119 -18.18 -1.50 -11.15
C ILE A 119 -17.64 -0.31 -11.96
N ALA A 120 -18.11 0.91 -11.68
CA ALA A 120 -17.63 2.12 -12.34
C ALA A 120 -16.13 2.35 -12.11
N LEU A 121 -15.64 2.20 -10.87
CA LEU A 121 -14.21 2.32 -10.55
C LEU A 121 -13.38 1.22 -11.21
N SER A 122 -13.86 -0.02 -11.26
CA SER A 122 -13.16 -1.11 -11.95
C SER A 122 -13.05 -0.88 -13.45
N VAL A 123 -14.11 -0.37 -14.10
CA VAL A 123 -14.06 0.02 -15.52
C VAL A 123 -13.06 1.16 -15.71
N PHE A 124 -13.11 2.18 -14.84
CA PHE A 124 -12.18 3.31 -14.92
C PHE A 124 -10.73 2.88 -14.70
N TYR A 125 -10.49 1.91 -13.82
CA TYR A 125 -9.17 1.29 -13.62
C TYR A 125 -8.65 0.63 -14.90
N VAL A 126 -9.49 -0.16 -15.60
CA VAL A 126 -9.07 -0.80 -16.86
C VAL A 126 -8.76 0.26 -17.93
N CYS A 127 -9.54 1.33 -18.02
CA CYS A 127 -9.23 2.46 -18.90
C CYS A 127 -7.90 3.13 -18.52
N ASN A 128 -7.64 3.32 -17.23
CA ASN A 128 -6.38 3.89 -16.74
C ASN A 128 -5.18 3.00 -17.11
N VAL A 129 -5.30 1.69 -16.94
CA VAL A 129 -4.26 0.72 -17.35
C VAL A 129 -4.00 0.81 -18.85
N GLY A 130 -5.04 0.88 -19.68
CA GLY A 130 -4.90 1.06 -21.13
C GLY A 130 -4.17 2.36 -21.50
N GLY A 131 -4.51 3.47 -20.83
CA GLY A 131 -3.83 4.76 -21.01
C GLY A 131 -2.36 4.72 -20.60
N LEU A 132 -2.04 4.07 -19.48
CA LEU A 132 -0.66 3.89 -19.03
C LEU A 132 0.16 3.04 -20.01
N ILE A 133 -0.41 1.96 -20.55
CA ILE A 133 0.26 1.13 -21.57
C ILE A 133 0.49 1.93 -22.85
N TYR A 134 -0.49 2.71 -23.29
CA TYR A 134 -0.34 3.61 -24.44
C TYR A 134 0.75 4.67 -24.19
N GLY A 135 0.84 5.18 -22.96
CA GLY A 135 1.89 6.11 -22.54
C GLY A 135 3.30 5.55 -22.73
N ILE A 136 3.52 4.26 -22.47
CA ILE A 136 4.82 3.60 -22.68
C ILE A 136 5.24 3.71 -24.16
N THR A 137 4.31 3.53 -25.10
CA THR A 137 4.63 3.54 -26.54
C THR A 137 4.99 4.91 -27.10
N GLN A 138 4.69 5.97 -26.35
CA GLN A 138 4.93 7.35 -26.74
C GLN A 138 6.23 7.93 -26.13
N ALA A 139 6.96 7.14 -25.34
CA ALA A 139 8.20 7.57 -24.71
C ALA A 139 9.31 7.69 -25.76
N ASP A 140 10.00 8.83 -25.78
CA ASP A 140 11.16 9.05 -26.63
C ASP A 140 12.26 9.81 -25.87
N ALA A 141 13.52 9.51 -26.15
CA ALA A 141 14.66 10.07 -25.44
C ALA A 141 15.88 10.25 -26.33
N THR A 142 16.61 11.34 -26.09
CA THR A 142 17.84 11.68 -26.82
C THR A 142 19.03 11.80 -25.87
N TYR A 143 20.20 11.37 -26.32
CA TYR A 143 21.44 11.53 -25.57
C TYR A 143 21.91 12.99 -25.58
N VAL A 144 22.28 13.52 -24.41
CA VAL A 144 22.79 14.89 -24.24
C VAL A 144 24.26 14.79 -23.80
N PRO A 145 25.22 15.08 -24.70
CA PRO A 145 26.65 14.87 -24.42
C PRO A 145 27.19 15.80 -23.33
N GLU A 146 26.59 16.97 -23.12
CA GLU A 146 27.04 17.97 -22.14
C GLU A 146 26.85 17.52 -20.68
N LEU A 147 25.87 16.64 -20.43
CA LEU A 147 25.57 16.10 -19.10
C LEU A 147 25.85 14.60 -18.95
N HIS A 148 26.30 13.92 -20.02
CA HIS A 148 26.50 12.47 -20.03
C HIS A 148 25.26 11.68 -19.58
N MET A 149 24.09 12.09 -20.07
CA MET A 149 22.81 11.50 -19.68
C MET A 149 21.84 11.40 -20.87
N CYS A 150 20.79 10.61 -20.69
CA CYS A 150 19.66 10.56 -21.61
C CYS A 150 18.55 11.50 -21.10
N SER A 151 18.07 12.40 -21.96
CA SER A 151 16.97 13.32 -21.65
C SER A 151 15.71 12.95 -22.43
N ALA A 152 14.58 12.94 -21.74
CA ALA A 152 13.25 12.66 -22.29
C ALA A 152 12.83 13.77 -23.26
N ARG A 153 12.17 13.42 -24.37
CA ARG A 153 11.58 14.38 -25.31
C ARG A 153 10.07 14.19 -25.41
N HIS A 154 9.38 15.29 -25.73
CA HIS A 154 7.95 15.27 -26.05
C HIS A 154 7.05 14.74 -24.92
N THR A 155 7.38 15.10 -23.67
CA THR A 155 6.59 14.74 -22.46
C THR A 155 5.13 15.22 -22.52
N VAL A 156 4.85 16.18 -23.41
CA VAL A 156 3.50 16.70 -23.71
C VAL A 156 2.50 15.59 -24.03
N SER A 157 2.90 14.52 -24.74
CA SER A 157 1.98 13.42 -25.07
C SER A 157 1.58 12.61 -23.84
N SER A 158 2.47 12.49 -22.85
CA SER A 158 2.25 11.76 -21.60
C SER A 158 1.29 12.49 -20.64
N ARG A 159 1.04 13.80 -20.86
CA ARG A 159 0.23 14.65 -19.98
C ARG A 159 -1.15 14.07 -19.67
N TYR A 160 -1.82 13.59 -20.70
CA TYR A 160 -3.17 13.07 -20.58
C TYR A 160 -3.21 11.78 -19.77
N ASN A 161 -2.29 10.85 -20.03
CA ASN A 161 -2.24 9.56 -19.33
C ASN A 161 -1.99 9.75 -17.83
N MET A 162 -1.03 10.62 -17.48
CA MET A 162 -0.77 10.91 -16.07
C MET A 162 -1.93 11.63 -15.38
N SER A 163 -2.57 12.59 -16.06
CA SER A 163 -3.73 13.29 -15.51
C SER A 163 -4.90 12.34 -15.24
N ILE A 164 -5.14 11.37 -16.15
CA ILE A 164 -6.17 10.34 -15.97
C ILE A 164 -5.86 9.46 -14.76
N SER A 165 -4.61 9.00 -14.60
CA SER A 165 -4.19 8.23 -13.43
C SER A 165 -4.36 8.99 -12.13
N PHE A 166 -3.99 10.28 -12.11
CA PHE A 166 -4.19 11.14 -10.95
C PHE A 166 -5.67 11.24 -10.55
N VAL A 167 -6.55 11.50 -11.52
CA VAL A 167 -7.99 11.59 -11.28
C VAL A 167 -8.53 10.24 -10.78
N PHE A 168 -8.05 9.13 -11.33
CA PHE A 168 -8.42 7.79 -10.88
C PHE A 168 -8.03 7.55 -9.41
N ASP A 169 -6.78 7.83 -9.03
CA ASP A 169 -6.30 7.62 -7.66
C ASP A 169 -7.03 8.55 -6.67
N MET A 170 -7.25 9.81 -7.03
CA MET A 170 -8.04 10.75 -6.22
C MET A 170 -9.49 10.31 -6.07
N ALA A 171 -10.12 9.80 -7.13
CA ALA A 171 -11.47 9.25 -7.07
C ALA A 171 -11.53 8.03 -6.13
N CYS A 172 -10.55 7.11 -6.23
CA CYS A 172 -10.47 5.95 -5.34
C CYS A 172 -10.28 6.35 -3.87
N LEU A 173 -9.36 7.29 -3.59
CA LEU A 173 -9.11 7.80 -2.24
C LEU A 173 -10.33 8.56 -1.70
N GLY A 174 -11.00 9.36 -2.52
CA GLY A 174 -12.22 10.08 -2.15
C GLY A 174 -13.38 9.14 -1.83
N VAL A 175 -13.63 8.14 -2.68
CA VAL A 175 -14.66 7.11 -2.42
C VAL A 175 -14.32 6.33 -1.15
N MET A 176 -13.06 5.95 -0.96
CA MET A 176 -12.60 5.28 0.27
C MET A 176 -12.88 6.14 1.50
N LEU A 177 -12.56 7.44 1.47
CA LEU A 177 -12.79 8.36 2.58
C LEU A 177 -14.29 8.49 2.88
N VAL A 178 -15.13 8.69 1.86
CA VAL A 178 -16.59 8.78 2.03
C VAL A 178 -17.15 7.49 2.62
N ALA A 179 -16.69 6.34 2.13
CA ALA A 179 -17.12 5.04 2.63
C ALA A 179 -16.74 4.84 4.10
N LEU A 180 -15.52 5.23 4.47
CA LEU A 180 -15.08 5.22 5.85
C LEU A 180 -15.94 6.16 6.70
N LEU A 181 -16.15 7.41 6.30
CA LEU A 181 -16.95 8.37 7.08
C LEU A 181 -18.40 7.91 7.31
N ARG A 182 -18.99 7.14 6.37
CA ARG A 182 -20.32 6.55 6.53
C ARG A 182 -20.36 5.39 7.53
N MET A 183 -19.28 4.66 7.70
CA MET A 183 -19.20 3.50 8.60
C MET A 183 -19.02 3.91 10.07
N ARG A 184 -20.03 4.53 10.68
CA ARG A 184 -19.94 5.01 12.07
C ARG A 184 -19.99 3.83 13.06
N GLY A 185 -18.94 3.62 13.88
CA GLY A 185 -19.09 2.88 15.14
C GLY A 185 -18.07 1.77 15.49
N GLY A 186 -16.78 2.08 15.61
CA GLY A 186 -15.81 1.17 16.25
C GLY A 186 -14.46 1.81 16.56
N ASN A 187 -13.67 1.22 17.46
CA ASN A 187 -12.28 1.66 17.70
C ASN A 187 -11.39 1.45 16.48
N LEU A 188 -11.63 0.36 15.73
CA LEU A 188 -10.98 0.08 14.45
C LEU A 188 -11.28 1.16 13.40
N TRP A 189 -12.49 1.72 13.41
CA TRP A 189 -12.89 2.79 12.49
C TRP A 189 -12.09 4.08 12.71
N LYS A 190 -11.84 4.46 13.96
CA LYS A 190 -11.03 5.63 14.30
C LYS A 190 -9.59 5.48 13.80
N TYR A 191 -9.01 4.28 13.96
CA TYR A 191 -7.68 3.97 13.44
C TYR A 191 -7.64 4.05 11.91
N LEU A 192 -8.60 3.42 11.24
CA LEU A 192 -8.68 3.39 9.77
C LEU A 192 -8.88 4.78 9.16
N ILE A 193 -9.67 5.65 9.80
CA ILE A 193 -9.86 7.03 9.37
C ILE A 193 -8.60 7.86 9.57
N SER A 194 -7.96 7.78 10.75
CA SER A 194 -6.76 8.57 11.02
C SER A 194 -5.65 8.21 10.02
N GLN A 195 -5.42 6.92 9.83
CA GLN A 195 -4.42 6.41 8.90
C GLN A 195 -4.79 6.73 7.44
N GLY A 196 -6.05 6.49 7.04
CA GLY A 196 -6.52 6.73 5.67
C GLY A 196 -6.50 8.21 5.27
N LEU A 197 -6.85 9.11 6.18
CA LEU A 197 -6.84 10.55 5.94
C LEU A 197 -5.41 11.09 5.78
N ILE A 198 -4.48 10.67 6.63
CA ILE A 198 -3.07 11.09 6.53
C ILE A 198 -2.50 10.68 5.16
N TYR A 199 -2.70 9.42 4.76
CA TYR A 199 -2.21 8.96 3.45
C TYR A 199 -2.90 9.67 2.28
N MET A 200 -4.19 9.99 2.38
CA MET A 200 -4.87 10.77 1.35
C MET A 200 -4.27 12.17 1.19
N VAL A 201 -3.99 12.87 2.30
CA VAL A 201 -3.36 14.19 2.27
C VAL A 201 -1.94 14.11 1.70
N VAL A 202 -1.17 13.10 2.09
CA VAL A 202 0.21 12.89 1.58
C VAL A 202 0.21 12.60 0.08
N ILE A 203 -0.66 11.72 -0.40
CA ILE A 203 -0.77 11.41 -1.84
C ILE A 203 -1.22 12.66 -2.60
N ALA A 204 -2.29 13.33 -2.15
CA ALA A 204 -2.78 14.55 -2.80
C ALA A 204 -1.71 15.65 -2.84
N GLY A 205 -0.99 15.87 -1.73
CA GLY A 205 0.09 16.84 -1.63
C GLY A 205 1.29 16.52 -2.53
N ALA A 206 1.57 15.24 -2.79
CA ALA A 206 2.64 14.84 -3.70
C ALA A 206 2.23 14.96 -5.18
N TYR A 207 0.96 14.71 -5.50
CA TYR A 207 0.46 14.80 -6.89
C TYR A 207 0.17 16.22 -7.35
N LEU A 208 -0.33 17.09 -6.46
CA LEU A 208 -0.71 18.46 -6.81
C LEU A 208 0.41 19.25 -7.50
N PRO A 209 1.66 19.26 -6.99
CA PRO A 209 2.78 19.89 -7.69
C PRO A 209 3.01 19.32 -9.10
N GLY A 210 2.91 18.00 -9.27
CA GLY A 210 3.06 17.36 -10.58
C GLY A 210 2.05 17.87 -11.58
N VAL A 211 0.78 17.91 -11.21
CA VAL A 211 -0.28 18.43 -12.08
C VAL A 211 -0.07 19.91 -12.40
N ILE A 212 0.28 20.73 -11.40
CA ILE A 212 0.51 22.17 -11.60
C ILE A 212 1.65 22.43 -12.59
N PHE A 213 2.79 21.76 -12.41
CA PHE A 213 3.95 21.92 -13.30
C PHE A 213 3.63 21.43 -14.70
N LEU A 214 2.94 20.30 -14.81
CA LEU A 214 2.51 19.73 -16.09
C LEU A 214 1.60 20.65 -16.91
N PHE A 215 0.73 21.42 -16.25
CA PHE A 215 -0.14 22.41 -16.90
C PHE A 215 0.58 23.71 -17.24
N LEU A 216 1.59 24.10 -16.48
CA LEU A 216 2.38 25.31 -16.74
C LEU A 216 3.32 25.15 -17.95
N ASP A 217 3.66 23.92 -18.34
CA ASP A 217 4.47 23.62 -19.53
C ASP A 217 5.79 24.41 -19.59
N LEU A 218 6.61 24.32 -18.54
CA LEU A 218 7.86 25.09 -18.47
C LEU A 218 8.94 24.45 -19.37
N ASN A 219 9.40 23.27 -18.97
CA ASN A 219 10.34 22.44 -19.71
C ASN A 219 10.14 20.97 -19.32
N ASP A 220 10.69 20.04 -20.10
CA ASP A 220 10.49 18.59 -19.88
C ASP A 220 10.99 18.16 -18.48
N ALA A 221 12.18 18.58 -18.06
CA ALA A 221 12.75 18.23 -16.76
C ALA A 221 11.92 18.71 -15.56
N MET A 222 11.39 19.94 -15.59
CA MET A 222 10.56 20.51 -14.51
C MET A 222 9.15 19.95 -14.51
N ASN A 223 8.62 19.60 -15.69
CA ASN A 223 7.33 18.93 -15.76
C ASN A 223 7.41 17.52 -15.16
N GLU A 224 8.53 16.82 -15.33
CA GLU A 224 8.73 15.45 -14.83
C GLU A 224 9.22 15.37 -13.38
N LEU A 225 9.94 16.38 -12.87
CA LEU A 225 10.53 16.37 -11.53
C LEU A 225 9.53 15.98 -10.42
N PRO A 226 8.34 16.60 -10.31
CA PRO A 226 7.42 16.24 -9.25
C PRO A 226 6.71 14.89 -9.51
N GLN A 227 6.72 14.40 -10.75
CA GLN A 227 6.05 13.14 -11.12
C GLN A 227 6.78 11.94 -10.53
N GLY A 228 8.11 11.89 -10.65
CA GLY A 228 8.92 10.83 -10.04
C GLY A 228 8.72 10.75 -8.53
N PHE A 229 8.61 11.92 -7.88
CA PHE A 229 8.27 12.01 -6.46
C PHE A 229 6.85 11.49 -6.17
N ALA A 230 5.85 11.94 -6.94
CA ALA A 230 4.45 11.54 -6.76
C ALA A 230 4.25 10.02 -6.89
N VAL A 231 4.85 9.39 -7.90
CA VAL A 231 4.78 7.93 -8.10
C VAL A 231 5.44 7.19 -6.95
N THR A 232 6.60 7.67 -6.47
CA THR A 232 7.29 7.06 -5.33
C THR A 232 6.44 7.14 -4.06
N VAL A 233 5.85 8.30 -3.78
CA VAL A 233 4.96 8.49 -2.63
C VAL A 233 3.70 7.63 -2.76
N LEU A 234 3.09 7.52 -3.95
CA LEU A 234 1.95 6.64 -4.18
C LEU A 234 2.30 5.18 -3.84
N ALA A 235 3.40 4.67 -4.38
CA ALA A 235 3.83 3.28 -4.16
C ALA A 235 4.15 3.04 -2.68
N LEU A 236 4.87 3.95 -2.02
CA LEU A 236 5.20 3.86 -0.60
C LEU A 236 3.97 3.86 0.29
N THR A 237 3.04 4.77 0.05
CA THR A 237 1.81 4.88 0.86
C THR A 237 0.90 3.69 0.63
N ALA A 238 0.71 3.23 -0.60
CA ALA A 238 -0.08 2.04 -0.92
C ALA A 238 0.47 0.77 -0.24
N THR A 239 1.80 0.57 -0.31
CA THR A 239 2.46 -0.60 0.28
C THR A 239 2.49 -0.54 1.82
N ARG A 240 2.76 0.63 2.43
CA ARG A 240 2.70 0.81 3.89
C ARG A 240 1.30 0.56 4.42
N MET A 241 0.28 1.08 3.75
CA MET A 241 -1.12 0.88 4.10
C MET A 241 -1.52 -0.60 4.04
N TYR A 242 -1.06 -1.32 3.01
CA TYR A 242 -1.24 -2.77 2.91
C TYR A 242 -0.57 -3.51 4.08
N ARG A 243 0.69 -3.16 4.39
CA ARG A 243 1.48 -3.79 5.47
C ARG A 243 0.82 -3.61 6.84
N GLU A 244 0.41 -2.38 7.17
CA GLU A 244 -0.25 -2.10 8.45
C GLU A 244 -1.56 -2.88 8.60
N LEU A 245 -2.39 -2.93 7.56
CA LEU A 245 -3.62 -3.70 7.58
C LEU A 245 -3.35 -5.19 7.78
N SER A 246 -2.32 -5.72 7.11
CA SER A 246 -1.94 -7.12 7.23
C SER A 246 -1.44 -7.47 8.64
N ASN A 247 -0.70 -6.57 9.29
CA ASN A 247 -0.23 -6.75 10.67
C ASN A 247 -1.36 -6.69 11.69
N TYR A 248 -2.32 -5.79 11.47
CA TYR A 248 -3.52 -5.69 12.30
C TYR A 248 -4.31 -7.01 12.28
N VAL A 249 -4.59 -7.57 11.10
CA VAL A 249 -5.32 -8.85 10.95
C VAL A 249 -4.55 -10.02 11.58
N SER A 250 -3.23 -10.05 11.48
CA SER A 250 -2.41 -11.09 12.12
C SER A 250 -2.38 -11.01 13.65
N SER A 251 -2.52 -9.81 14.22
CA SER A 251 -2.49 -9.59 15.67
C SER A 251 -3.82 -9.93 16.35
N ASP A 252 -4.94 -9.72 15.65
CA ASP A 252 -6.30 -10.02 16.15
C ASP A 252 -6.68 -11.51 16.05
N THR A 253 -5.79 -12.39 15.56
CA THR A 253 -6.05 -13.83 15.51
C THR A 253 -5.31 -14.55 16.65
N PRO A 254 -5.91 -14.74 17.84
CA PRO A 254 -5.33 -15.63 18.84
C PRO A 254 -5.34 -17.05 18.29
N SER A 255 -4.18 -17.71 18.40
CA SER A 255 -3.83 -19.07 17.97
C SER A 255 -4.88 -20.13 18.34
N THR A 256 -6.01 -20.18 17.64
CA THR A 256 -7.01 -21.23 17.83
C THR A 256 -7.62 -21.60 16.48
N THR A 257 -7.19 -22.76 16.00
CA THR A 257 -7.88 -23.66 15.05
C THR A 257 -8.25 -23.14 13.65
N LEU A 258 -7.48 -23.63 12.68
CA LEU A 258 -7.85 -24.06 11.32
C LEU A 258 -9.33 -23.91 10.90
N ALA A 259 -9.57 -23.08 9.89
CA ALA A 259 -10.44 -23.41 8.75
C ALA A 259 -10.06 -22.55 7.53
N SER A 260 -9.69 -23.21 6.44
CA SER A 260 -9.64 -22.63 5.10
C SER A 260 -11.06 -22.25 4.67
N GLY A 261 -11.23 -21.01 4.22
CA GLY A 261 -12.49 -20.54 3.66
C GLY A 261 -12.50 -19.03 3.55
N THR A 262 -12.38 -18.52 2.33
CA THR A 262 -12.67 -17.14 1.94
C THR A 262 -14.12 -16.80 2.28
N THR A 263 -14.39 -16.42 3.53
CA THR A 263 -15.51 -15.54 3.88
C THR A 263 -15.02 -14.63 5.00
N LEU A 264 -14.83 -13.35 4.68
CA LEU A 264 -14.82 -12.29 5.68
C LEU A 264 -16.26 -12.17 6.21
N SER A 265 -16.66 -13.09 7.09
CA SER A 265 -17.91 -12.97 7.81
C SER A 265 -17.74 -11.88 8.87
N TRP A 266 -18.18 -10.67 8.51
CA TRP A 266 -18.42 -9.61 9.47
C TRP A 266 -19.44 -10.10 10.48
N ARG A 267 -18.97 -10.40 11.70
CA ARG A 267 -19.79 -10.80 12.82
C ARG A 267 -20.70 -9.63 13.19
N SER A 268 -21.94 -9.66 12.72
CA SER A 268 -22.96 -8.72 13.14
C SER A 268 -23.24 -8.92 14.64
N ASN A 269 -23.35 -7.79 15.32
CA ASN A 269 -23.57 -7.67 16.75
C ASN A 269 -24.80 -8.50 17.20
N PRO A 270 -24.78 -9.27 18.29
CA PRO A 270 -25.87 -10.18 18.67
C PRO A 270 -27.13 -9.50 19.24
N SER A 271 -27.31 -8.19 19.06
CA SER A 271 -28.49 -7.47 19.56
C SER A 271 -29.79 -7.81 18.81
N SER A 272 -29.73 -8.45 17.65
CA SER A 272 -30.90 -8.92 16.89
C SER A 272 -31.42 -10.30 17.30
N ALA A 273 -30.65 -11.10 18.05
CA ALA A 273 -31.06 -12.44 18.51
C ALA A 273 -32.13 -12.41 19.64
N ARG A 274 -32.27 -11.28 20.35
CA ARG A 274 -33.34 -11.10 21.36
C ARG A 274 -34.72 -10.86 20.75
N ARG A 275 -34.81 -10.31 19.52
CA ARG A 275 -36.11 -10.03 18.88
C ARG A 275 -36.73 -11.27 18.23
N ALA A 276 -35.93 -12.23 17.76
CA ALA A 276 -36.40 -13.49 17.21
C ALA A 276 -36.98 -14.45 18.29
N LYS A 277 -36.43 -14.44 19.51
CA LYS A 277 -36.97 -15.25 20.63
C LYS A 277 -38.30 -14.71 21.18
N GLN A 278 -38.64 -13.45 20.94
CA GLN A 278 -39.90 -12.87 21.43
C GLN A 278 -41.09 -13.19 20.49
N PHE A 279 -40.84 -13.42 19.20
CA PHE A 279 -41.87 -13.89 18.27
C PHE A 279 -42.18 -15.39 18.39
N ALA A 280 -41.18 -16.23 18.74
CA ALA A 280 -41.39 -17.66 18.95
C ALA A 280 -42.26 -17.99 20.19
N ARG A 281 -42.28 -17.11 21.20
CA ARG A 281 -43.13 -17.31 22.40
C ARG A 281 -44.61 -16.96 22.20
N ARG A 282 -44.98 -16.30 21.10
CA ARG A 282 -46.38 -15.91 20.84
C ARG A 282 -47.17 -16.97 20.05
N ALA A 283 -46.52 -18.03 19.59
CA ALA A 283 -47.12 -19.11 18.80
C ALA A 283 -47.48 -20.38 19.61
N GLN A 284 -47.19 -20.43 20.92
CA GLN A 284 -47.45 -21.61 21.77
C GLN A 284 -48.73 -21.54 22.61
N GLY A 285 -49.67 -20.65 22.25
CA GLY A 285 -50.94 -20.45 22.96
C GLY A 285 -52.18 -20.87 22.16
N ALA A 286 -52.19 -22.07 21.57
CA ALA A 286 -53.40 -22.66 21.01
C ALA A 286 -53.34 -24.19 21.14
N ALA A 287 -54.28 -24.73 21.92
CA ALA A 287 -54.37 -26.11 22.35
C ALA A 287 -54.87 -27.09 21.26
N GLY A 288 -54.46 -28.36 21.37
CA GLY A 288 -55.02 -29.53 20.68
C GLY A 288 -54.17 -30.79 20.90
N PRO A 289 -54.74 -32.00 21.13
CA PRO A 289 -54.16 -33.00 22.03
C PRO A 289 -53.24 -34.06 21.39
N GLU A 290 -52.24 -34.44 22.19
CA GLU A 290 -51.77 -35.79 22.55
C GLU A 290 -51.93 -36.96 21.56
N ILE A 291 -50.80 -37.50 21.08
CA ILE A 291 -50.59 -38.95 20.93
C ILE A 291 -49.19 -39.27 21.49
N SER A 292 -49.20 -39.98 22.61
CA SER A 292 -48.05 -40.58 23.28
C SER A 292 -47.73 -41.94 22.64
N ILE A 293 -46.49 -42.14 22.19
CA ILE A 293 -45.89 -43.47 22.05
C ILE A 293 -44.48 -43.39 22.65
N ASP A 294 -44.31 -44.16 23.72
CA ASP A 294 -43.09 -44.33 24.51
C ASP A 294 -42.44 -45.66 24.12
N VAL A 295 -41.15 -45.66 23.76
CA VAL A 295 -40.29 -46.87 23.78
C VAL A 295 -38.83 -46.46 24.03
N ASN A 296 -38.48 -46.42 25.32
CA ASN A 296 -37.27 -46.96 25.98
C ASN A 296 -35.94 -47.21 25.24
N THR A 297 -34.88 -46.99 26.03
CA THR A 297 -33.51 -47.58 26.03
C THR A 297 -32.52 -47.01 25.00
N ILE A 298 -31.27 -46.61 25.32
CA ILE A 298 -30.21 -47.30 26.09
C ILE A 298 -29.28 -46.28 26.80
N ALA A 299 -28.78 -46.71 27.96
CA ALA A 299 -27.94 -46.05 28.95
C ALA A 299 -26.44 -45.90 28.61
N MET A 300 -25.74 -45.08 29.43
CA MET A 300 -24.45 -45.29 30.14
C MET A 300 -23.82 -43.92 30.40
N ASP A 301 -24.00 -43.30 31.57
CA ASP A 301 -23.26 -43.50 32.83
C ASP A 301 -21.74 -43.65 32.66
N ASN A 302 -21.00 -42.61 33.08
CA ASN A 302 -19.73 -42.79 33.75
C ASN A 302 -19.39 -41.56 34.61
N ARG A 303 -19.68 -41.64 35.92
CA ARG A 303 -19.07 -40.82 36.97
C ARG A 303 -18.01 -41.64 37.71
N GLY A 304 -16.81 -41.07 37.85
CA GLY A 304 -15.90 -41.29 38.98
C GLY A 304 -15.12 -39.99 39.18
N HIS A 305 -15.21 -39.28 40.33
CA HIS A 305 -14.47 -39.51 41.59
C HIS A 305 -12.94 -39.52 41.38
N VAL A 306 -12.07 -38.82 42.13
CA VAL A 306 -12.19 -38.04 43.39
C VAL A 306 -10.82 -37.35 43.64
N GLN A 307 -10.84 -36.21 44.38
CA GLN A 307 -9.80 -35.63 45.29
C GLN A 307 -8.36 -35.39 44.78
N ASP A 308 -7.53 -34.58 45.43
CA ASP A 308 -7.58 -33.33 46.18
C ASP A 308 -6.09 -33.00 46.42
N ALA A 309 -5.82 -31.75 46.74
CA ALA A 309 -4.71 -31.28 47.56
C ALA A 309 -3.37 -30.88 46.90
N GLU A 310 -2.82 -29.87 47.58
CA GLU A 310 -1.49 -29.27 47.55
C GLU A 310 -1.23 -28.18 46.50
N MET A 311 -0.60 -27.03 46.80
CA MET A 311 -0.35 -26.21 47.99
C MET A 311 0.55 -25.07 47.42
N PHE A 312 0.28 -23.83 47.79
CA PHE A 312 1.07 -22.61 47.50
C PHE A 312 2.59 -22.79 47.78
N PRO A 313 3.55 -21.95 47.28
CA PRO A 313 3.38 -20.49 47.26
C PRO A 313 4.07 -19.64 46.17
N THR A 314 3.59 -18.40 46.19
CA THR A 314 4.19 -17.12 45.77
C THR A 314 5.69 -16.98 46.00
N GLY A 315 6.39 -16.38 45.01
CA GLY A 315 7.77 -15.87 45.16
C GLY A 315 8.09 -14.74 44.19
N LYS A 316 7.96 -13.49 44.65
CA LYS A 316 8.86 -12.35 44.34
C LYS A 316 9.84 -12.26 45.52
N PRO A 317 11.12 -11.84 45.41
CA PRO A 317 11.50 -10.48 44.97
C PRO A 317 12.93 -10.30 44.37
N ASN A 318 13.33 -9.03 44.19
CA ASN A 318 14.67 -8.42 44.05
C ASN A 318 15.33 -8.48 42.65
N ALA A 319 15.70 -7.38 41.98
CA ALA A 319 16.47 -6.17 42.36
C ALA A 319 17.93 -6.47 42.77
N ALA A 320 18.82 -6.53 41.77
CA ALA A 320 20.26 -6.24 41.86
C ALA A 320 20.75 -5.96 40.40
N HIS A 321 21.15 -4.73 40.08
CA HIS A 321 22.53 -4.22 40.20
C HIS A 321 23.54 -5.04 39.37
N LEU A 322 23.88 -4.54 38.18
CA LEU A 322 25.16 -4.83 37.52
C LEU A 322 25.56 -3.63 36.63
N ASP A 323 26.38 -2.78 37.26
CA ASP A 323 27.32 -1.87 36.62
C ASP A 323 28.50 -2.66 36.05
N ARG A 324 28.89 -2.36 34.80
CA ARG A 324 30.22 -2.49 34.16
C ARG A 324 30.02 -2.04 32.70
N GLY A 325 30.63 -1.00 32.15
CA GLY A 325 31.98 -0.51 32.36
C GLY A 325 32.92 -1.11 31.31
N SER A 326 32.94 -0.54 30.10
CA SER A 326 34.01 -0.59 29.07
C SER A 326 33.52 0.29 27.90
N SER A 327 34.00 1.50 27.59
CA SER A 327 35.37 1.99 27.40
C SER A 327 36.14 1.16 26.37
N ASP A 328 36.08 1.59 25.11
CA ASP A 328 37.02 1.40 23.99
C ASP A 328 36.48 2.32 22.86
N VAL A 329 36.89 3.58 22.64
CA VAL A 329 38.22 4.14 22.33
C VAL A 329 38.94 3.35 21.23
N PHE A 330 38.68 3.71 19.96
CA PHE A 330 39.69 3.57 18.91
C PHE A 330 39.82 4.85 18.09
N PRO A 331 41.04 5.20 17.65
CA PRO A 331 41.42 6.57 17.34
C PRO A 331 41.27 6.92 15.85
N VAL A 332 41.13 8.22 15.65
CA VAL A 332 41.30 8.96 14.42
C VAL A 332 42.72 8.74 13.85
N SER A 333 42.80 8.23 12.63
CA SER A 333 44.02 8.31 11.80
C SER A 333 43.95 9.57 10.95
N LYS A 334 44.81 10.54 11.27
CA LYS A 334 45.27 11.63 10.38
C LYS A 334 46.65 11.26 9.82
N ASN A 335 47.02 11.94 8.73
CA ASN A 335 48.28 11.91 7.96
C ASN A 335 48.36 10.83 6.87
N ASP A 336 48.90 11.06 5.68
CA ASP A 336 49.50 12.24 5.01
C ASP A 336 49.59 11.93 3.51
N ARG A 337 49.63 12.99 2.69
CA ARG A 337 49.92 13.11 1.24
C ARG A 337 48.73 13.32 0.31
#